data_AF-A0A1C5PL09-F1
#
_entry.id   AF-A0A1C5PL09-F1
#
_cell.length_a   1.000
_cell.length_b   1.000
_cell.length_c   1.000
_cell.angle_alpha   90.00
_cell.angle_beta   90.00
_cell.angle_gamma   90.00
#
_symmetry.space_group_name_H-M   'P 1'
#
loop_
_entity.id
_entity.type
_entity.pdbx_description
1 polymer ?
#
loop_
_entity_poly.entity_id
_entity_poly.type
_entity_poly.pdbx_seq_one_letter_code
_entity_poly.pdbx_strand_id
1 'polypeptide(L)' 'MNEDQFNAMLTLIVPPIIEQITKNSNVKDEKAISRFYQSKLYQELSDEKSKLWHYSPLTLYTMYQDELLTGSYDYPEEA' A
#
# COMPACT_ATOMS: atom_id res chain seq x y z
N MET A 1 15.28 7.93 -6.99
CA MET A 1 15.69 6.57 -7.40
C MET A 1 15.79 6.60 -8.92
N ASN A 2 16.18 5.52 -9.61
CA ASN A 2 15.86 5.42 -11.05
C ASN A 2 14.50 4.72 -11.17
N GLU A 3 13.73 5.04 -12.21
CA GLU A 3 12.38 4.50 -12.43
C GLU A 3 12.34 2.96 -12.40
N ASP A 4 13.31 2.28 -13.04
CA ASP A 4 13.43 0.82 -13.00
C ASP A 4 13.60 0.26 -11.59
N GLN A 5 14.41 0.93 -10.76
CA GLN A 5 14.65 0.49 -9.37
C GLN A 5 13.39 0.70 -8.52
N PHE A 6 12.65 1.77 -8.77
CA PHE A 6 11.36 2.03 -8.12
C PHE A 6 10.29 1.02 -8.51
N ASN A 7 10.13 0.74 -9.79
CA ASN A 7 9.20 -0.29 -10.27
C ASN A 7 9.56 -1.68 -9.73
N ALA A 8 10.85 -2.01 -9.62
CA ALA A 8 11.30 -3.25 -9.00
C ALA A 8 10.92 -3.30 -7.51
N MET A 9 11.09 -2.20 -6.76
CA MET A 9 10.68 -2.15 -5.35
C MET A 9 9.17 -2.29 -5.18
N LEU A 10 8.36 -1.61 -6.00
CA LEU A 10 6.91 -1.79 -5.99
C LEU A 10 6.52 -3.25 -6.24
N THR A 11 7.17 -3.91 -7.19
CA THR A 11 6.94 -5.33 -7.48
C THR A 11 7.25 -6.24 -6.29
N LEU A 12 8.16 -5.85 -5.40
CA LEU A 12 8.49 -6.58 -4.18
C LEU A 12 7.58 -6.24 -3.00
N ILE A 13 7.10 -4.99 -2.91
CA ILE A 13 6.31 -4.47 -1.77
C ILE A 13 4.81 -4.74 -1.94
N VAL A 14 4.28 -4.70 -3.17
CA VAL A 14 2.84 -4.89 -3.43
C VAL A 14 2.34 -6.28 -3.00
N PRO A 15 3.00 -7.41 -3.37
CA PRO A 15 2.51 -8.75 -3.02
C PRO A 15 2.27 -8.98 -1.52
N PRO A 16 3.21 -8.64 -0.60
CA PRO A 16 2.97 -8.85 0.82
C PRO A 16 1.84 -7.95 1.36
N ILE A 17 1.60 -6.76 0.81
CA ILE A 17 0.45 -5.93 1.22
C ILE A 17 -0.86 -6.59 0.83
N ILE A 18 -0.98 -7.06 -0.41
CA ILE A 18 -2.18 -7.80 -0.87
C ILE A 18 -2.43 -9.02 0.01
N GLU A 19 -1.38 -9.77 0.35
CA GLU A 19 -1.48 -10.93 1.23
C GLU A 19 -2.01 -10.55 2.62
N GLN A 20 -1.58 -9.42 3.19
CA GLN A 20 -2.13 -8.91 4.45
C GLN A 20 -3.62 -8.53 4.30
N ILE A 21 -4.01 -7.91 3.18
CA ILE A 21 -5.40 -7.54 2.92
C ILE A 21 -6.29 -8.78 2.83
N THR A 22 -5.88 -9.81 2.09
CA THR A 22 -6.68 -11.04 1.92
C THR A 22 -6.80 -11.81 3.23
N LYS A 23 -5.70 -11.93 4.00
CA LYS A 23 -5.68 -12.58 5.31
C LYS A 23 -6.59 -11.92 6.34
N ASN A 24 -6.64 -10.58 6.37
CA ASN A 24 -7.36 -9.85 7.42
C ASN A 24 -8.77 -9.41 7.03
N SER A 25 -9.07 -9.22 5.73
CA SER A 25 -10.38 -8.70 5.29
C SER A 25 -11.33 -9.77 4.73
N ASN A 26 -10.94 -11.06 4.75
CA ASN A 26 -11.74 -12.18 4.22
C ASN A 26 -12.26 -11.92 2.79
N VAL A 27 -11.48 -11.19 1.99
CA VAL A 27 -11.75 -10.88 0.59
C VAL A 27 -10.90 -11.78 -0.30
N LYS A 28 -11.44 -12.17 -1.45
CA LYS A 28 -10.69 -12.93 -2.47
C LYS A 28 -9.55 -12.08 -3.04
N ASP A 29 -8.46 -12.74 -3.46
CA ASP A 29 -7.26 -12.10 -4.02
C ASP A 29 -7.60 -11.10 -5.14
N GLU A 30 -8.41 -11.48 -6.12
CA GLU A 30 -8.80 -10.60 -7.23
C GLU A 30 -9.43 -9.29 -6.76
N LYS A 31 -10.25 -9.36 -5.70
CA LYS A 31 -10.92 -8.19 -5.12
C LYS A 31 -9.97 -7.37 -4.26
N ALA A 32 -9.05 -8.01 -3.54
CA ALA A 32 -8.02 -7.32 -2.77
C ALA A 32 -7.06 -6.55 -3.69
N ILE A 33 -6.59 -7.19 -4.76
CA ILE A 33 -5.76 -6.59 -5.80
C ILE A 33 -6.49 -5.40 -6.39
N SER A 34 -7.69 -5.60 -6.94
CA SER A 34 -8.42 -4.51 -7.59
C SER A 34 -8.69 -3.33 -6.65
N ARG A 35 -9.02 -3.58 -5.37
CA ARG A 35 -9.24 -2.51 -4.39
C ARG A 35 -7.96 -1.78 -4.03
N PHE A 36 -6.87 -2.51 -3.84
CA PHE A 36 -5.58 -1.91 -3.48
C PHE A 36 -5.06 -1.02 -4.61
N TYR A 37 -5.07 -1.48 -5.86
CA TYR A 37 -4.64 -0.67 -7.01
C TYR A 37 -5.53 0.56 -7.26
N GLN A 38 -6.78 0.55 -6.77
CA GLN A 38 -7.71 1.69 -6.82
C GLN A 38 -7.63 2.61 -5.60
N SER A 39 -6.87 2.23 -4.57
CA SER A 39 -6.73 3.02 -3.34
C SER A 39 -5.86 4.25 -3.56
N LYS A 40 -6.10 5.28 -2.75
CA LYS A 40 -5.26 6.47 -2.75
C LYS A 40 -3.85 6.12 -2.28
N LEU A 41 -3.73 5.19 -1.32
CA LEU A 41 -2.45 4.68 -0.87
C LEU A 41 -1.60 4.14 -2.03
N TYR A 42 -2.17 3.34 -2.94
CA TYR A 42 -1.39 2.82 -4.08
C TYR A 42 -0.98 3.93 -5.05
N GLN A 43 -1.87 4.90 -5.30
CA GLN A 43 -1.54 6.05 -6.15
C GLN A 43 -0.33 6.82 -5.60
N GLU A 44 -0.32 7.09 -4.31
CA GLU A 44 0.80 7.74 -3.62
C GLU A 44 2.02 6.80 -3.53
N LEU A 45 1.82 5.50 -3.34
CA LEU A 45 2.90 4.51 -3.28
C LEU A 45 3.62 4.41 -4.62
N SER A 46 2.89 4.57 -5.72
CA SER A 46 3.43 4.66 -7.08
C SER A 46 4.03 6.02 -7.43
N ASP A 47 3.99 6.99 -6.50
CA ASP A 47 4.71 8.26 -6.61
C ASP A 47 6.01 8.21 -5.80
N GLU A 48 7.15 8.39 -6.46
CA GLU A 48 8.45 8.35 -5.79
C GLU A 48 8.55 9.42 -4.68
N LYS A 49 7.88 10.57 -4.83
CA LYS A 49 7.98 11.72 -3.92
C LYS A 49 7.24 11.50 -2.61
N SER A 50 6.19 10.67 -2.59
CA SER A 50 5.46 10.34 -1.36
C SER A 50 6.28 9.47 -0.41
N LYS A 51 7.37 8.85 -0.89
CA LYS A 51 8.32 8.05 -0.08
C LYS A 51 7.70 6.88 0.69
N LEU A 52 6.46 6.52 0.37
CA LEU A 52 5.72 5.42 1.01
C LEU A 52 6.43 4.07 0.82
N TRP A 53 7.18 3.92 -0.26
CA TRP A 53 7.97 2.74 -0.58
C TRP A 53 9.09 2.42 0.42
N HIS A 54 9.43 3.36 1.32
CA HIS A 54 10.33 3.10 2.45
C HIS A 54 9.64 2.36 3.60
N TYR A 55 8.30 2.44 3.70
CA TYR A 55 7.57 1.82 4.79
C TYR A 55 7.51 0.31 4.63
N SER A 56 7.46 -0.38 5.77
CA SER A 56 7.28 -1.82 5.79
C SER A 56 5.90 -2.19 5.22
N PRO A 57 5.73 -3.38 4.60
CA PRO A 57 4.44 -3.83 4.10
C PRO A 57 3.32 -3.80 5.15
N LEU A 58 3.67 -4.05 6.41
CA LEU A 58 2.74 -3.96 7.53
C LEU A 58 2.26 -2.53 7.77
N THR A 59 3.16 -1.56 7.75
CA THR A 59 2.83 -0.13 7.91
C THR A 59 1.93 0.35 6.77
N LEU A 60 2.27 0.02 5.53
CA LEU A 60 1.44 0.35 4.36
C LEU A 60 0.06 -0.32 4.45
N TYR A 61 0.01 -1.56 4.93
CA TYR A 61 -1.25 -2.22 5.21
C TYR A 61 -2.09 -1.48 6.26
N THR A 62 -1.49 -1.04 7.37
CA THR A 62 -2.19 -0.24 8.39
C THR A 62 -2.71 1.08 7.84
N MET A 63 -1.93 1.79 7.02
CA MET A 63 -2.37 3.03 6.36
C MET A 63 -3.54 2.76 5.40
N TYR A 64 -3.50 1.65 4.65
CA TYR A 64 -4.63 1.23 3.81
C TYR A 64 -5.88 0.93 4.64
N GLN A 65 -5.74 0.33 5.82
CA GLN A 65 -6.88 0.12 6.72
C GLN A 65 -7.46 1.43 7.21
N ASP A 66 -6.62 2.40 7.57
CA ASP A 66 -7.07 3.72 8.00
C ASP A 66 -7.83 4.44 6.88
N GLU A 67 -7.29 4.38 5.64
CA GLU A 67 -7.98 4.88 4.45
C GLU A 67 -9.38 4.30 4.29
N LEU A 68 -9.53 2.99 4.49
CA LEU A 68 -10.82 2.32 4.38
C LEU A 68 -11.80 2.69 5.50
N LEU A 69 -11.29 3.00 6.70
CA LEU A 69 -12.11 3.32 7.87
C LEU A 69 -12.51 4.80 7.92
N THR A 70 -11.58 5.70 7.61
CA THR A 70 -11.74 7.15 7.78
C THR A 70 -11.84 7.91 6.45
N GLY A 71 -11.46 7.28 5.33
CA GLY A 71 -11.33 7.92 4.02
C GLY A 71 -10.00 8.66 3.83
N SER A 72 -9.09 8.58 4.79
CA SER A 72 -7.75 9.18 4.77
C SER A 72 -6.81 8.38 5.66
N TYR A 73 -5.52 8.68 5.65
CA TYR A 73 -4.57 8.08 6.58
C TYR A 73 -3.54 9.14 6.96
N ASP A 74 -2.98 8.99 8.16
CA ASP A 74 -1.90 9.83 8.64
C ASP A 74 -0.55 9.13 8.43
N TYR A 75 0.52 9.91 8.32
CA TYR A 75 1.86 9.34 8.21
C TYR A 75 2.32 8.93 9.61
N PRO A 76 2.74 7.68 9.82
CA PRO A 76 3.11 7.18 11.15
C PRO A 76 4.32 7.92 11.78
N GLU A 77 5.05 8.73 11.01
CA GLU A 77 6.14 9.59 11.49
C GLU A 77 5.66 10.98 12.00
N GLU A 78 4.39 11.35 11.77
CA GLU A 78 3.80 12.62 12.22
C GLU A 78 3.08 12.52 13.59
N ALA A 79 3.17 11.35 14.27
CA ALA A 79 2.54 11.07 15.57
C ALA A 79 3.44 11.32 16.79
#